data_AF-A0A954T5L0-F1
#
_entry.id   AF-A0A954T5L0-F1
#
_cell.length_a   1.000
_cell.length_b   1.000
_cell.length_c   1.000
_cell.angle_alpha   90.00
_cell.angle_beta   90.00
_cell.angle_gamma   90.00
#
_symmetry.space_group_name_H-M   'P 1'
#
loop_
_entity.id
_entity.type
_entity.pdbx_description
1 polymer ?
#
loop_
_entity_poly.entity_id
_entity_poly.type
_entity_poly.pdbx_seq_one_letter_code
_entity_poly.pdbx_strand_id
1 'polypeptide(L)'
;MSNTFQTPAREELSVLDLMYVGFNSRVVALDRDTGEIVWDWKSPKGSGFVATLLDKDHVIASVQGYMYCLDALTGEELWSNPLTGMGL
;
A
#
# COMPACT_ATOMS: atom_id res chain seq x y z
N MET A 1 39.51 -13.37 -20.89
CA MET A 1 38.51 -13.79 -19.88
C MET A 1 37.93 -12.52 -19.29
N SER A 2 36.86 -12.00 -19.90
CA SER A 2 36.26 -10.74 -19.48
C SER A 2 35.19 -11.07 -18.45
N ASN A 3 35.46 -10.78 -17.18
CA ASN A 3 34.51 -10.99 -16.11
C ASN A 3 33.54 -9.81 -16.09
N THR A 4 32.38 -9.97 -16.72
CA THR A 4 31.29 -9.01 -16.65
C THR A 4 30.63 -9.14 -15.27
N PHE A 5 30.90 -8.19 -14.38
CA PHE A 5 30.07 -8.02 -13.18
C PHE A 5 28.71 -7.49 -13.66
N GLN A 6 27.76 -8.41 -13.87
CA GLN A 6 26.35 -8.04 -14.00
C GLN A 6 25.92 -7.45 -12.64
N THR A 7 25.59 -6.16 -12.63
CA THR A 7 24.80 -5.56 -11.56
C THR A 7 23.54 -6.40 -11.43
N PRO A 8 23.19 -6.95 -10.24
CA PRO A 8 21.95 -7.69 -10.11
C PRO A 8 20.82 -6.69 -10.39
N ALA A 9 19.97 -7.02 -11.37
CA ALA A 9 18.67 -6.38 -11.50
C ALA A 9 17.99 -6.53 -10.14
N ARG A 10 17.52 -5.43 -9.53
CA ARG A 10 16.80 -5.47 -8.24
C ARG A 10 15.74 -6.59 -8.37
N GLU A 11 15.88 -7.63 -7.56
CA GLU A 11 14.93 -8.74 -7.52
C GLU A 11 13.53 -8.17 -7.28
N GLU A 12 12.52 -8.85 -7.83
CA GLU A 12 11.09 -8.53 -7.74
C GLU A 12 10.74 -7.94 -6.35
N LEU A 13 10.16 -6.74 -6.32
CA LEU A 13 9.87 -6.04 -5.06
C LEU A 13 9.08 -6.95 -4.10
N SER A 14 9.52 -7.02 -2.85
CA SER A 14 8.80 -7.69 -1.79
C SER A 14 8.11 -6.69 -0.87
N VAL A 15 7.15 -7.17 -0.07
CA VAL A 15 6.46 -6.34 0.92
C VAL A 15 7.44 -5.70 1.92
N LEU A 16 8.57 -6.35 2.22
CA LEU A 16 9.57 -5.82 3.15
C LEU A 16 10.38 -4.65 2.59
N ASP A 17 10.33 -4.45 1.27
CA ASP A 17 10.96 -3.35 0.57
C ASP A 17 10.07 -2.11 0.51
N LEU A 18 8.83 -2.19 1.02
CA LEU A 18 7.83 -1.13 0.92
C LEU A 18 7.47 -0.54 2.29
N MET A 19 7.28 0.79 2.30
CA MET A 19 6.68 1.54 3.40
C MET A 19 5.31 2.05 3.00
N TYR A 20 4.30 1.80 3.84
CA TYR A 20 2.91 2.21 3.58
C TYR A 20 2.53 3.41 4.43
N VAL A 21 2.07 4.49 3.80
CA VAL A 21 1.72 5.74 4.48
C VAL A 21 0.31 6.17 4.11
N GLY A 22 -0.55 6.36 5.12
CA GLY A 22 -1.90 6.88 4.97
C GLY A 22 -1.96 8.39 5.17
N PHE A 23 -2.48 9.13 4.20
CA PHE A 23 -2.71 10.58 4.32
C PHE A 23 -3.76 11.08 3.32
N ASN A 24 -4.54 12.10 3.68
CA ASN A 24 -5.49 12.78 2.78
C ASN A 24 -6.34 11.83 1.90
N SER A 25 -6.97 10.82 2.53
CA SER A 25 -7.78 9.80 1.86
C SER A 25 -7.00 8.94 0.85
N ARG A 26 -5.68 8.84 1.01
CA ARG A 26 -4.78 8.04 0.17
C ARG A 26 -3.93 7.11 1.02
N VAL A 27 -3.52 6.01 0.39
CA VAL A 27 -2.41 5.16 0.84
C VAL A 27 -1.36 5.20 -0.26
N VAL A 28 -0.11 5.39 0.10
CA VAL A 28 1.01 5.24 -0.82
C VAL A 28 1.94 4.15 -0.31
N ALA A 29 2.50 3.38 -1.24
CA ALA A 29 3.70 2.60 -0.98
C ALA A 29 4.92 3.33 -1.51
N LEU A 30 5.94 3.42 -0.66
CA LEU A 30 7.23 3.96 -1.00
C LEU A 30 8.26 2.84 -0.97
N ASP A 31 9.23 2.86 -1.87
CA ASP A 31 10.46 2.10 -1.70
C ASP A 31 11.12 2.53 -0.38
N ARG A 32 11.40 1.56 0.48
CA ARG A 32 11.89 1.81 1.84
C ARG A 32 13.24 2.52 1.84
N ASP A 33 14.09 2.24 0.86
CA ASP A 33 15.48 2.71 0.86
C ASP A 33 15.61 4.04 0.08
N THR A 34 14.81 4.26 -0.97
CA THR A 34 14.88 5.48 -1.80
C THR A 34 13.80 6.50 -1.48
N GLY A 35 12.68 6.08 -0.89
CA GLY A 35 11.50 6.92 -0.66
C GLY A 35 10.69 7.22 -1.93
N GLU A 36 11.02 6.60 -3.06
CA GLU A 36 10.27 6.75 -4.31
C GLU A 36 8.90 6.10 -4.21
N ILE A 37 7.88 6.73 -4.78
CA ILE A 37 6.52 6.17 -4.82
C ILE A 37 6.51 4.97 -5.78
N VAL A 38 6.12 3.81 -5.26
CA VAL A 38 5.93 2.58 -6.03
C VAL A 38 4.49 2.51 -6.54
N TRP A 39 3.52 2.77 -5.66
CA TRP A 39 2.11 2.87 -6.02
C TRP A 39 1.37 3.86 -5.12
N ASP A 40 0.25 4.38 -5.62
CA ASP A 40 -0.70 5.18 -4.85
C ASP A 40 -2.13 4.70 -5.04
N TRP A 41 -2.87 4.66 -3.94
CA TRP A 41 -4.30 4.37 -3.94
C TRP A 41 -5.04 5.53 -3.30
N LYS A 42 -6.15 5.94 -3.91
CA LYS A 42 -7.05 6.95 -3.36
C LYS A 42 -8.37 6.30 -3.01
N SER A 43 -8.84 6.58 -1.80
CA SER A 43 -10.12 6.05 -1.33
C SER A 43 -11.26 6.45 -2.28
N PRO A 44 -12.04 5.47 -2.77
CA PRO A 44 -13.16 5.75 -3.65
C PRO A 44 -14.33 6.39 -2.87
N LYS A 45 -14.38 6.20 -1.54
CA LYS A 45 -15.37 6.82 -0.65
C LYS A 45 -14.72 7.32 0.63
N GLY A 46 -15.40 8.27 1.29
CA GLY A 46 -14.90 8.90 2.50
C GLY A 46 -13.80 9.92 2.20
N SER A 47 -13.64 10.87 3.13
CA SER A 47 -12.56 11.84 3.08
C SER A 47 -11.97 12.07 4.46
N GLY A 48 -10.63 12.16 4.54
CA GLY A 48 -9.93 12.51 5.78
C GLY A 48 -8.69 11.66 6.03
N PHE A 49 -8.42 11.42 7.31
CA PHE A 49 -7.27 10.62 7.74
C PHE A 49 -7.48 9.14 7.40
N VAL A 50 -6.37 8.47 7.12
CA VAL A 50 -6.33 7.04 6.81
C VAL A 50 -5.56 6.34 7.92
N ALA A 51 -6.18 5.36 8.56
CA ALA A 51 -5.45 4.41 9.40
C ALA A 51 -5.04 3.21 8.53
N THR A 52 -3.79 2.74 8.68
CA THR A 52 -3.25 1.61 7.91
C THR A 52 -2.78 0.50 8.84
N LEU A 53 -2.96 -0.75 8.40
CA LEU A 53 -2.41 -1.96 9.01
C LEU A 53 -1.84 -2.83 7.89
N LEU A 54 -0.62 -3.33 8.08
CA LEU A 54 -0.04 -4.34 7.21
C LEU A 54 -0.30 -5.73 7.80
N ASP A 55 -0.94 -6.61 7.05
CA ASP A 55 -1.12 -8.02 7.38
C ASP A 55 -0.62 -8.89 6.21
N LYS A 56 0.61 -9.39 6.33
CA LYS A 56 1.32 -10.16 5.30
C LYS A 56 1.37 -9.39 3.97
N ASP A 57 0.64 -9.86 2.96
CA ASP A 57 0.53 -9.37 1.60
C ASP A 57 -0.62 -8.37 1.40
N HIS A 58 -1.25 -7.93 2.49
CA HIS A 58 -2.39 -7.02 2.46
C HIS A 58 -2.16 -5.74 3.26
N VAL A 59 -2.52 -4.62 2.65
CA VAL A 59 -2.64 -3.33 3.36
C VAL A 59 -4.11 -3.06 3.64
N ILE A 60 -4.47 -3.05 4.91
CA ILE A 60 -5.80 -2.67 5.37
C ILE A 60 -5.83 -1.17 5.59
N ALA A 61 -6.73 -0.48 4.89
CA ALA A 61 -6.93 0.95 4.98
C ALA A 61 -8.32 1.27 5.52
N SER A 62 -8.39 2.12 6.55
CA SER A 62 -9.64 2.64 7.11
C SER A 62 -9.78 4.12 6.82
N VAL A 63 -10.88 4.51 6.17
CA VAL A 63 -11.17 5.91 5.80
C VAL A 63 -12.63 6.21 6.08
N GLN A 64 -12.90 7.07 7.07
CA GLN A 64 -14.25 7.57 7.40
C GLN A 64 -15.33 6.46 7.46
N GLY A 65 -15.03 5.34 8.13
CA GLY A 65 -15.96 4.23 8.33
C GLY A 65 -15.97 3.17 7.23
N TYR A 66 -15.25 3.40 6.13
CA TYR A 66 -15.02 2.37 5.11
C TYR A 66 -13.69 1.65 5.39
N MET A 67 -13.70 0.34 5.18
CA MET A 67 -12.52 -0.52 5.20
C MET A 67 -12.21 -0.99 3.79
N TYR A 68 -10.92 -1.02 3.47
CA TYR A 68 -10.39 -1.49 2.19
C TYR A 68 -9.23 -2.42 2.46
N CYS A 69 -9.08 -3.42 1.62
CA CYS A 69 -7.91 -4.27 1.58
C CYS A 69 -7.26 -4.11 0.22
N LEU A 70 -6.00 -3.70 0.24
CA LEU A 70 -5.20 -3.49 -0.94
C LEU A 70 -4.15 -4.59 -1.01
N ASP A 71 -3.85 -5.05 -2.22
CA ASP A 71 -2.63 -5.82 -2.47
C ASP A 71 -1.42 -4.95 -2.08
N ALA A 72 -0.51 -5.51 -1.27
CA ALA A 72 0.59 -4.75 -0.71
C ALA A 72 1.66 -4.37 -1.74
N LEU A 73 1.77 -5.09 -2.87
CA LEU A 73 2.75 -4.83 -3.92
C LEU A 73 2.22 -3.91 -5.01
N THR A 74 0.92 -3.96 -5.31
CA THR A 74 0.31 -3.23 -6.43
C THR A 74 -0.60 -2.08 -6.01
N GLY A 75 -1.13 -2.12 -4.78
CA GLY A 75 -2.14 -1.17 -4.31
C GLY A 75 -3.53 -1.42 -4.89
N GLU A 76 -3.74 -2.51 -5.62
CA GLU A 76 -5.06 -2.89 -6.16
C GLU A 76 -6.04 -3.22 -5.03
N GLU A 77 -7.25 -2.67 -5.10
CA GLU A 77 -8.31 -3.01 -4.14
C GLU A 77 -8.78 -4.45 -4.38
N LEU A 78 -8.61 -5.29 -3.37
CA LEU A 78 -9.06 -6.68 -3.36
C LEU A 78 -10.48 -6.81 -2.83
N TRP A 79 -10.81 -6.04 -1.79
CA TRP A 79 -12.17 -5.94 -1.27
C TRP A 79 -12.39 -4.63 -0.49
N SER A 80 -13.66 -4.27 -0.32
CA SER A 80 -14.09 -3.19 0.57
C SER A 80 -15.30 -3.58 1.42
N ASN A 81 -15.42 -2.94 2.59
CA ASN A 81 -16.50 -3.15 3.53
C ASN A 81 -16.93 -1.81 4.15
N PRO A 82 -18.20 -1.40 4.03
CA PRO A 82 -18.69 -0.13 4.57
C PRO A 82 -18.96 -0.13 6.08
N LEU A 83 -18.70 -1.23 6.80
CA LEU A 83 -18.96 -1.40 8.24
C LEU A 83 -20.37 -0.97 8.67
N THR A 84 -21.37 -1.27 7.84
CA THR A 84 -22.76 -0.85 8.08
C THR A 84 -23.25 -1.27 9.47
N GLY A 85 -23.80 -0.32 10.22
CA GLY A 85 -24.33 -0.56 11.56
C GLY A 85 -23.31 -0.39 12.70
N MET A 86 -22.05 -0.05 12.41
CA MET A 86 -20.99 0.13 13.41
C MET A 86 -20.79 1.59 13.87
N GLY A 87 -21.69 2.52 13.48
CA GLY A 87 -21.75 3.87 14.06
C GLY A 87 -20.95 4.97 13.36
N LEU A 88 -20.71 4.84 12.05
CA LEU A 88 -20.23 5.92 11.16
C LEU A 88 -21.23 6.16 10.02
#